data_AF-A0A9W4KNQ7-F1
#
_entry.id   AF-A0A9W4KNQ7-F1
#
_cell.length_a   1.000
_cell.length_b   1.000
_cell.length_c   1.000
_cell.angle_alpha   90.00
_cell.angle_beta   90.00
_cell.angle_gamma   90.00
#
_symmetry.space_group_name_H-M   'P 1'
#
loop_
_entity.id
_entity.type
_entity.pdbx_description
1 polymer ?
#
loop_
_entity_poly.entity_id
_entity_poly.type
_entity_poly.pdbx_seq_one_letter_code
_entity_poly.pdbx_strand_id
1 'polypeptide(L)'
;MEETIAELRRQLEEERQGRAEAQRREEEERQAREEAERREEEEKKAREEAERREEEEKKAREEAELRVQPNTLFRLLDRCHTSLSQAIRVETDATLTTQGDATDLVNRLYPKLWRKLDRTGAFTSRPLFPSDTQIDYVVTNIQNRPIYSQASLRNFERDTVDNFVEKVIKALRDDEPLRYEFRI
;
A
#
# COMPACT_ATOMS: atom_id res chain seq x y z
N MET A 1 22.16 -89.13 -16.35
CA MET A 1 21.96 -87.98 -17.27
C MET A 1 20.69 -87.20 -16.92
N GLU A 2 19.59 -87.85 -16.53
CA GLU A 2 18.35 -87.15 -16.17
C GLU A 2 18.41 -86.41 -14.82
N GLU A 3 19.05 -86.98 -13.79
CA GLU A 3 19.25 -86.32 -12.48
C GLU A 3 20.04 -85.02 -12.58
N THR A 4 21.13 -85.02 -13.36
CA THR A 4 21.94 -83.82 -13.61
C THR A 4 21.17 -82.70 -14.31
N ILE A 5 20.18 -83.04 -15.15
CA ILE A 5 19.33 -82.06 -15.85
C ILE A 5 18.29 -81.48 -14.89
N ALA A 6 17.76 -82.29 -13.97
CA ALA A 6 16.81 -81.84 -12.94
C ALA A 6 17.48 -80.87 -11.94
N GLU A 7 18.71 -81.17 -11.53
CA GLU A 7 19.50 -80.33 -10.63
C GLU A 7 19.87 -78.98 -11.27
N LEU A 8 20.28 -79.00 -12.55
CA LEU A 8 20.53 -77.80 -13.34
C LEU A 8 19.27 -76.92 -13.51
N ARG A 9 18.10 -77.53 -13.68
CA ARG A 9 16.82 -76.79 -13.75
C ARG A 9 16.49 -76.12 -12.42
N ARG A 10 16.69 -76.82 -11.30
CA ARG A 10 16.47 -76.27 -9.95
C ARG A 10 17.38 -75.07 -9.68
N GLN A 11 18.66 -75.18 -10.03
CA GLN A 11 19.61 -74.07 -9.91
C GLN A 11 19.22 -72.87 -10.77
N LEU A 12 18.76 -73.09 -12.01
CA LEU A 12 18.32 -72.02 -12.90
C LEU A 12 17.07 -71.28 -12.36
N GLU A 13 16.20 -72.01 -11.67
CA GLU A 13 14.96 -71.47 -11.10
C GLU A 13 15.21 -70.69 -9.80
N GLU A 14 16.09 -71.19 -8.93
CA GLU A 14 16.61 -70.47 -7.75
C GLU A 14 17.33 -69.17 -8.17
N GLU A 15 18.13 -69.21 -9.24
CA GLU A 15 18.85 -68.04 -9.76
C GLU A 15 17.90 -66.99 -10.35
N ARG A 16 16.85 -67.44 -11.06
CA ARG A 16 15.78 -66.57 -11.55
C ARG A 16 14.97 -65.94 -10.42
N GLN A 17 14.66 -66.69 -9.37
CA GLN A 17 13.96 -66.16 -8.20
C GLN A 17 14.82 -65.13 -7.46
N GLY A 18 16.11 -65.40 -7.25
CA GLY A 18 17.03 -64.45 -6.64
C GLY A 18 17.16 -63.14 -7.45
N ARG A 19 17.22 -63.23 -8.78
CA ARG A 19 17.21 -62.04 -9.66
C ARG A 19 15.89 -61.27 -9.58
N ALA A 20 14.75 -61.97 -9.55
CA ALA A 20 13.44 -61.33 -9.46
C ALA A 20 13.23 -60.63 -8.11
N GLU A 21 13.69 -61.22 -7.01
CA GLU A 21 13.65 -60.57 -5.69
C GLU A 21 14.60 -59.37 -5.60
N ALA A 22 15.80 -59.46 -6.17
CA ALA A 22 16.73 -58.34 -6.24
C ALA A 22 16.12 -57.16 -7.04
N GLN A 23 15.51 -57.43 -8.19
CA GLN A 23 14.83 -56.41 -9.00
C GLN A 23 13.67 -55.76 -8.24
N ARG A 24 12.86 -56.53 -7.50
CA ARG A 24 11.77 -55.97 -6.68
C ARG A 24 12.30 -55.05 -5.58
N ARG A 25 13.38 -55.43 -4.90
CA ARG A 25 14.01 -54.60 -3.88
C ARG A 25 14.57 -53.30 -4.44
N GLU A 26 15.22 -53.34 -5.60
CA GLU A 26 15.71 -52.15 -6.29
C GLU A 26 14.57 -51.21 -6.71
N GLU A 27 13.46 -51.76 -7.19
CA GLU A 27 12.28 -50.98 -7.59
C GLU A 27 11.58 -50.34 -6.38
N GLU A 28 11.43 -51.07 -5.27
CA GLU A 28 10.92 -50.54 -3.99
C GLU A 28 11.83 -49.44 -3.43
N GLU A 29 13.16 -49.62 -3.45
CA GLU A 29 14.10 -48.61 -3.00
C GLU A 29 14.04 -47.36 -3.87
N ARG A 30 13.89 -47.53 -5.20
CA ARG A 30 13.73 -46.42 -6.12
C ARG A 30 12.43 -45.65 -5.86
N GLN A 31 11.31 -46.35 -5.66
CA GLN A 31 10.03 -45.73 -5.35
C GLN A 31 10.09 -44.97 -4.01
N ALA A 32 10.73 -45.55 -2.99
CA ALA A 32 10.91 -44.89 -1.70
C ALA A 32 11.75 -43.61 -1.81
N ARG A 33 12.80 -43.61 -2.64
CA ARG A 33 13.61 -42.42 -2.93
C ARG A 33 12.82 -41.34 -3.65
N GLU A 34 12.07 -41.71 -4.69
CA GLU A 34 11.22 -40.77 -5.45
C GLU A 34 10.12 -40.17 -4.56
N GLU A 35 9.52 -40.96 -3.66
CA GLU A 35 8.53 -40.45 -2.70
C GLU A 35 9.15 -39.51 -1.65
N ALA A 36 10.34 -39.84 -1.14
CA ALA A 36 11.06 -38.97 -0.22
C ALA A 36 11.41 -37.63 -0.87
N GLU A 37 11.93 -37.65 -2.11
CA GLU A 37 12.26 -36.44 -2.86
C GLU A 37 11.02 -35.58 -3.13
N ARG A 38 9.89 -36.21 -3.49
CA ARG A 38 8.61 -35.50 -3.64
C ARG A 38 8.15 -34.83 -2.35
N ARG A 39 8.27 -35.51 -1.21
CA ARG A 39 7.89 -34.96 0.11
C ARG A 39 8.77 -33.77 0.48
N GLU A 40 10.08 -33.86 0.24
CA GLU A 40 11.01 -32.75 0.46
C GLU A 40 10.69 -31.55 -0.44
N GLU A 41 10.35 -31.78 -1.71
CA GLU A 41 9.95 -30.72 -2.63
C GLU A 41 8.63 -30.06 -2.21
N GLU A 42 7.65 -30.85 -1.78
CA GLU A 42 6.37 -30.35 -1.25
C GLU A 42 6.56 -29.54 0.03
N GLU A 43 7.40 -30.00 0.97
CA GLU A 43 7.72 -29.27 2.19
C GLU A 43 8.44 -27.94 1.89
N LYS A 44 9.39 -27.96 0.95
CA LYS A 44 10.08 -26.74 0.52
C LYS A 44 9.12 -25.73 -0.10
N LYS A 45 8.22 -26.17 -0.99
CA LYS A 45 7.19 -25.31 -1.58
C LYS A 45 6.24 -24.75 -0.53
N ALA A 46 5.81 -25.56 0.43
CA ALA A 46 4.94 -25.11 1.51
C ALA A 46 5.62 -24.05 2.38
N ARG A 47 6.93 -24.19 2.63
CA ARG A 47 7.72 -23.21 3.37
C ARG A 47 7.89 -21.90 2.61
N GLU A 48 8.23 -21.97 1.32
CA GLU A 48 8.35 -20.78 0.45
C GLU A 48 7.00 -20.03 0.34
N GLU A 49 5.89 -20.75 0.26
CA GLU A 49 4.57 -20.14 0.23
C GLU A 49 4.21 -19.50 1.57
N ALA A 50 4.54 -20.13 2.70
CA ALA A 50 4.34 -19.56 4.03
C ALA A 50 5.15 -18.27 4.21
N GLU A 51 6.42 -18.26 3.82
CA GLU A 51 7.29 -17.08 3.89
C GLU A 51 6.75 -15.93 3.01
N ARG A 52 6.28 -16.23 1.80
CA ARG A 52 5.68 -15.23 0.92
C ARG A 52 4.42 -14.61 1.54
N ARG A 53 3.56 -15.43 2.15
CA ARG A 53 2.35 -14.96 2.84
C ARG A 53 2.69 -14.07 4.04
N GLU A 54 3.69 -14.45 4.84
CA GLU A 54 4.16 -13.63 5.96
C GLU A 54 4.73 -12.29 5.49
N GLU A 55 5.50 -12.27 4.40
CA GLU A 55 6.04 -11.03 3.83
C GLU A 55 4.93 -10.12 3.28
N GLU A 56 3.94 -10.68 2.58
CA GLU A 56 2.77 -9.96 2.10
C GLU A 56 1.95 -9.38 3.27
N GLU A 57 1.71 -10.16 4.32
CA GLU A 57 0.99 -9.69 5.52
C GLU A 57 1.76 -8.57 6.22
N LYS A 58 3.07 -8.71 6.36
CA LYS A 58 3.92 -7.68 6.95
C LYS A 58 3.88 -6.39 6.13
N LYS A 59 4.01 -6.48 4.81
CA LYS A 59 3.90 -5.32 3.91
C LYS A 59 2.53 -4.66 4.00
N ALA A 60 1.46 -5.44 3.98
CA ALA A 60 0.10 -4.92 4.11
C ALA A 60 -0.11 -4.20 5.45
N ARG A 61 0.46 -4.74 6.54
CA ARG A 61 0.42 -4.12 7.86
C ARG A 61 1.22 -2.81 7.90
N GLU A 62 2.43 -2.79 7.35
CA GLU A 62 3.26 -1.58 7.27
C GLU A 62 2.55 -0.50 6.44
N GLU A 63 1.95 -0.85 5.30
CA GLU A 63 1.19 0.10 4.49
C GLU A 63 -0.03 0.63 5.24
N ALA A 64 -0.80 -0.23 5.89
CA ALA A 64 -1.95 0.18 6.70
C ALA A 64 -1.55 1.14 7.83
N GLU A 65 -0.41 0.88 8.48
CA GLU A 65 0.14 1.74 9.51
C GLU A 65 0.55 3.11 8.95
N LEU A 66 1.27 3.13 7.82
CA LEU A 66 1.66 4.39 7.16
C LEU A 66 0.45 5.23 6.75
N ARG A 67 -0.67 4.60 6.35
CA ARG A 67 -1.89 5.32 5.96
C ARG A 67 -2.59 6.01 7.14
N VAL A 68 -2.49 5.45 8.34
CA VAL A 68 -3.09 6.03 9.55
C VAL A 68 -2.14 6.98 10.28
N GLN A 69 -0.83 6.92 10.01
CA GLN A 69 0.15 7.82 10.60
C GLN A 69 -0.13 9.29 10.21
N PRO A 70 0.06 10.24 11.15
CA PRO A 70 -0.06 11.65 10.84
C PRO A 70 0.97 12.10 9.79
N ASN A 71 0.55 13.01 8.91
CA ASN A 71 1.40 13.52 7.85
C ASN A 71 2.35 14.61 8.34
N THR A 72 3.45 14.79 7.61
CA THR A 72 4.30 15.99 7.66
C THR A 72 3.64 17.14 6.90
N LEU A 73 4.13 18.37 7.09
CA LEU A 73 3.53 19.52 6.40
C LEU A 73 3.61 19.35 4.88
N PHE A 74 4.77 18.93 4.37
CA PHE A 74 4.95 18.76 2.92
C PHE A 74 4.06 17.66 2.36
N ARG A 75 3.90 16.54 3.09
CA ARG A 75 3.00 15.46 2.64
C ARG A 75 1.55 15.91 2.65
N LEU A 76 1.12 16.67 3.67
CA LEU A 76 -0.21 17.29 3.68
C LEU A 76 -0.41 18.19 2.45
N LEU A 77 0.54 19.09 2.16
CA LEU A 77 0.43 20.02 1.02
C LEU A 77 0.41 19.29 -0.32
N ASP A 78 1.25 18.27 -0.49
CA ASP A 78 1.27 17.43 -1.67
C ASP A 78 -0.08 16.73 -1.86
N ARG A 79 -0.65 16.15 -0.81
CA ARG A 79 -1.97 15.50 -0.84
C ARG A 79 -3.10 16.49 -1.11
N CYS A 80 -3.05 17.70 -0.54
CA CYS A 80 -4.00 18.76 -0.87
C CYS A 80 -3.92 19.13 -2.36
N HIS A 81 -2.72 19.18 -2.94
CA HIS A 81 -2.56 19.46 -4.36
C HIS A 81 -3.05 18.28 -5.23
N THR A 82 -2.50 17.09 -5.04
CA THR A 82 -2.74 15.93 -5.91
C THR A 82 -4.13 15.33 -5.74
N SER A 83 -4.69 15.33 -4.53
CA SER A 83 -5.92 14.60 -4.21
C SER A 83 -7.15 15.49 -4.04
N LEU A 84 -6.99 16.69 -3.47
CA LEU A 84 -8.12 17.60 -3.21
C LEU A 84 -8.30 18.61 -4.35
N SER A 85 -7.24 19.33 -4.72
CA SER A 85 -7.35 20.40 -5.72
C SER A 85 -7.64 19.87 -7.12
N GLN A 86 -7.10 18.69 -7.47
CA GLN A 86 -7.38 18.04 -8.76
C GLN A 86 -8.75 17.35 -8.80
N ALA A 87 -9.36 17.06 -7.64
CA ALA A 87 -10.70 16.50 -7.56
C ALA A 87 -11.81 17.55 -7.73
N ILE A 88 -11.45 18.83 -7.93
CA ILE A 88 -12.41 19.89 -8.19
C ILE A 88 -13.23 19.57 -9.45
N ARG A 89 -14.56 19.64 -9.32
CA ARG A 89 -15.48 19.50 -10.44
C ARG A 89 -16.38 20.72 -10.49
N VAL A 90 -16.51 21.30 -11.67
CA VAL A 90 -17.37 22.46 -11.92
C VAL A 90 -18.53 21.99 -12.78
N GLU A 91 -19.73 22.46 -12.48
CA GLU A 91 -20.90 22.21 -13.32
C GLU A 91 -20.70 22.87 -14.68
N THR A 92 -20.84 22.09 -15.76
CA THR A 92 -20.59 22.54 -17.13
C THR A 92 -21.85 23.03 -17.83
N ASP A 93 -23.02 22.64 -17.33
CA ASP A 93 -24.30 23.15 -17.85
C ASP A 93 -24.56 24.57 -17.34
N ALA A 94 -24.44 25.55 -18.24
CA ALA A 94 -24.67 26.96 -17.94
C ALA A 94 -26.08 27.25 -17.40
N THR A 95 -27.07 26.40 -17.68
CA THR A 95 -28.45 26.58 -17.15
C THR A 95 -28.57 26.18 -15.68
N LEU A 96 -27.61 25.42 -15.16
CA LEU A 96 -27.53 24.96 -13.77
C LEU A 96 -26.55 25.78 -12.93
N THR A 97 -25.80 26.70 -13.54
CA THR A 97 -24.85 27.56 -12.83
C THR A 97 -25.42 28.94 -12.53
N THR A 98 -24.93 29.55 -11.46
CA THR A 98 -25.23 30.95 -11.16
C THR A 98 -24.62 31.84 -12.24
N GLN A 99 -25.48 32.50 -13.02
CA GLN A 99 -25.11 33.52 -14.00
C GLN A 99 -24.81 34.85 -13.27
N GLY A 100 -23.63 34.97 -12.68
CA GLY A 100 -23.16 36.17 -11.98
C GLY A 100 -21.85 36.65 -12.56
N ASP A 101 -21.64 37.97 -12.57
CA ASP A 101 -20.37 38.57 -13.01
C ASP A 101 -19.24 38.14 -12.07
N ALA A 102 -18.13 37.67 -12.63
CA ALA A 102 -17.00 37.20 -11.84
C ALA A 102 -16.34 38.40 -11.16
N THR A 103 -16.21 38.36 -9.82
CA THR A 103 -15.55 39.43 -9.08
C THR A 103 -14.10 39.56 -9.54
N ASP A 104 -13.69 40.75 -9.97
CA ASP A 104 -12.34 41.03 -10.45
C ASP A 104 -11.30 40.78 -9.33
N LEU A 105 -10.31 39.92 -9.60
CA LEU A 105 -9.38 39.36 -8.61
C LEU A 105 -8.13 40.24 -8.39
N VAL A 106 -8.25 41.55 -8.58
CA VAL A 106 -7.11 42.48 -8.45
C VAL A 106 -6.73 42.61 -6.96
N ASN A 107 -5.44 42.40 -6.64
CA ASN A 107 -4.82 42.46 -5.30
C ASN A 107 -4.91 41.22 -4.39
N ARG A 108 -4.84 39.99 -4.91
CA ARG A 108 -4.57 38.83 -4.04
C ARG A 108 -3.08 38.77 -3.67
N LEU A 109 -2.76 39.19 -2.45
CA LEU A 109 -1.42 39.09 -1.87
C LEU A 109 -1.02 37.61 -1.76
N TYR A 110 0.00 37.19 -2.51
CA TYR A 110 0.64 35.90 -2.27
C TYR A 110 1.34 35.93 -0.91
N PRO A 111 1.04 34.99 0.01
CA PRO A 111 1.68 35.00 1.31
C PRO A 111 3.18 34.71 1.14
N LYS A 112 4.03 35.68 1.49
CA LYS A 112 5.51 35.54 1.64
C LYS A 112 5.91 34.58 2.79
N LEU A 113 4.92 33.91 3.39
CA LEU A 113 4.99 33.05 4.56
C LEU A 113 5.83 31.79 4.29
N TRP A 114 5.74 31.24 3.07
CA TRP A 114 6.40 29.97 2.71
C TRP A 114 7.93 29.99 2.87
N ARG A 115 8.59 31.11 2.53
CA ARG A 115 10.05 31.23 2.69
C ARG A 115 10.51 31.25 4.15
N LYS A 116 9.62 31.59 5.10
CA LYS A 116 9.93 31.57 6.53
C LYS A 116 9.71 30.17 7.11
N LEU A 117 8.65 29.49 6.70
CA LEU A 117 8.40 28.08 7.08
C LEU A 117 9.53 27.15 6.63
N ASP A 118 10.07 27.36 5.43
CA ASP A 118 11.15 26.52 4.87
C ASP A 118 12.46 26.59 5.68
N ARG A 119 12.67 27.69 6.42
CA ARG A 119 13.85 27.86 7.30
C ARG A 119 13.75 27.03 8.58
N THR A 120 12.56 26.55 8.91
CA THR A 120 12.30 25.78 10.14
C THR A 120 12.07 24.31 9.79
N GLY A 121 13.12 23.64 9.31
CA GLY A 121 13.06 22.23 8.88
C GLY A 121 12.55 21.27 9.95
N ALA A 122 12.67 21.63 11.23
CA ALA A 122 12.13 20.87 12.35
C ALA A 122 10.59 20.85 12.36
N PHE A 123 9.92 21.94 12.01
CA PHE A 123 8.45 22.01 11.98
C PHE A 123 7.89 21.22 10.79
N THR A 124 8.47 21.42 9.62
CA THR A 124 7.99 20.80 8.38
C THR A 124 8.16 19.28 8.35
N SER A 125 9.10 18.75 9.14
CA SER A 125 9.39 17.31 9.26
C SER A 125 8.57 16.57 10.32
N ARG A 126 7.85 17.28 11.21
CA ARG A 126 7.08 16.64 12.29
C ARG A 126 5.74 16.10 11.77
N PRO A 127 5.34 14.87 12.14
CA PRO A 127 4.05 14.29 11.76
C PRO A 127 2.94 14.87 12.64
N LEU A 128 2.49 16.09 12.34
CA LEU A 128 1.46 16.81 13.13
C LEU A 128 0.12 16.95 12.39
N PHE A 129 0.08 16.53 11.13
CA PHE A 129 -1.02 16.84 10.23
C PHE A 129 -1.91 15.63 9.97
N PRO A 130 -3.14 15.84 9.46
CA PRO A 130 -4.07 14.74 9.20
C PRO A 130 -3.46 13.64 8.34
N SER A 131 -3.75 12.39 8.69
CA SER A 131 -3.26 11.21 7.96
C SER A 131 -3.87 11.10 6.56
N ASP A 132 -3.29 10.24 5.73
CA ASP A 132 -3.80 10.03 4.37
C ASP A 132 -5.24 9.50 4.36
N THR A 133 -5.59 8.62 5.30
CA THR A 133 -6.98 8.14 5.45
C THR A 133 -7.95 9.28 5.76
N GLN A 134 -7.53 10.27 6.56
CA GLN A 134 -8.36 11.44 6.86
C GLN A 134 -8.53 12.34 5.64
N ILE A 135 -7.50 12.47 4.80
CA ILE A 135 -7.59 13.23 3.55
C ILE A 135 -8.46 12.48 2.52
N ASP A 136 -8.30 11.15 2.41
CA ASP A 136 -9.13 10.29 1.55
C ASP A 136 -10.62 10.43 1.89
N TYR A 137 -10.97 10.55 3.17
CA TYR A 137 -12.34 10.80 3.59
C TYR A 137 -12.86 12.17 3.11
N VAL A 138 -12.02 13.20 3.04
CA VAL A 138 -12.44 14.49 2.45
C VAL A 138 -12.64 14.34 0.94
N VAL A 139 -11.78 13.56 0.27
CA VAL A 139 -11.91 13.27 -1.17
C VAL A 139 -13.27 12.65 -1.50
N THR A 140 -13.74 11.66 -0.73
CA THR A 140 -15.05 11.02 -0.98
C THR A 140 -16.22 12.00 -0.85
N ASN A 141 -16.08 13.04 -0.02
CA ASN A 141 -17.12 14.07 0.16
C ASN A 141 -17.18 15.08 -1.00
N ILE A 142 -16.07 15.30 -1.72
CA ILE A 142 -15.99 16.29 -2.81
C ILE A 142 -16.19 15.68 -4.21
N GLN A 143 -15.80 14.42 -4.42
CA GLN A 143 -15.77 13.79 -5.76
C GLN A 143 -17.12 13.79 -6.50
N ASN A 144 -18.23 13.75 -5.77
CA ASN A 144 -19.58 13.69 -6.33
C ASN A 144 -20.38 15.00 -6.16
N ARG A 145 -19.70 16.11 -5.84
CA ARG A 145 -20.34 17.41 -5.61
C ARG A 145 -19.75 18.47 -6.55
N PRO A 146 -20.34 18.65 -7.75
CA PRO A 146 -19.89 19.71 -8.64
C PRO A 146 -20.16 21.09 -8.04
N ILE A 147 -19.32 22.04 -8.40
CA ILE A 147 -19.45 23.46 -8.04
C ILE A 147 -20.35 24.12 -9.08
N TYR A 148 -21.54 24.55 -8.67
CA TYR A 148 -22.53 25.21 -9.53
C TYR A 148 -22.91 26.62 -9.04
N SER A 149 -22.42 27.02 -7.87
CA SER A 149 -22.70 28.31 -7.23
C SER A 149 -21.54 28.78 -6.35
N GLN A 150 -21.51 30.06 -6.01
CA GLN A 150 -20.56 30.62 -5.04
C GLN A 150 -20.69 29.93 -3.65
N ALA A 151 -21.88 29.49 -3.27
CA ALA A 151 -22.10 28.75 -2.03
C ALA A 151 -21.44 27.36 -2.09
N SER A 152 -21.58 26.63 -3.20
CA SER A 152 -20.89 25.34 -3.38
C SER A 152 -19.37 25.50 -3.46
N LEU A 153 -18.87 26.58 -4.05
CA LEU A 153 -17.43 26.88 -4.05
C LEU A 153 -16.91 27.13 -2.63
N ARG A 154 -17.62 27.93 -1.83
CA ARG A 154 -17.27 28.16 -0.42
C ARG A 154 -17.24 26.87 0.40
N ASN A 155 -18.19 25.96 0.17
CA ASN A 155 -18.18 24.65 0.85
C ASN A 155 -16.96 23.82 0.45
N PHE A 156 -16.63 23.80 -0.85
CA PHE A 156 -15.43 23.12 -1.35
C PHE A 156 -14.15 23.71 -0.75
N GLU A 157 -14.00 25.03 -0.73
CA GLU A 157 -12.83 25.71 -0.14
C GLU A 157 -12.70 25.41 1.36
N ARG A 158 -13.83 25.39 2.08
CA ARG A 158 -13.83 25.04 3.51
C ARG A 158 -13.32 23.62 3.75
N ASP A 159 -13.83 22.65 2.98
CA ASP A 159 -13.51 21.24 3.16
C ASP A 159 -12.07 20.91 2.72
N THR A 160 -11.58 21.57 1.67
CA THR A 160 -10.29 21.23 1.04
C THR A 160 -9.12 22.13 1.44
N VAL A 161 -9.38 23.33 1.97
CA VAL A 161 -8.35 24.31 2.31
C VAL A 161 -8.49 24.79 3.75
N ASP A 162 -9.59 25.44 4.11
CA ASP A 162 -9.67 26.17 5.39
C ASP A 162 -9.47 25.26 6.61
N ASN A 163 -10.12 24.08 6.61
CA ASN A 163 -9.98 23.12 7.71
C ASN A 163 -8.53 22.65 7.90
N PHE A 164 -7.76 22.53 6.82
CA PHE A 164 -6.35 22.13 6.89
C PHE A 164 -5.45 23.30 7.28
N VAL A 165 -5.70 24.49 6.74
CA VAL A 165 -4.99 25.72 7.12
C VAL A 165 -5.19 26.01 8.62
N GLU A 166 -6.39 25.80 9.15
CA GLU A 166 -6.67 25.95 10.59
C GLU A 166 -5.79 25.00 11.42
N LYS A 167 -5.62 23.75 11.00
CA LYS A 167 -4.72 22.79 11.66
C LYS A 167 -3.26 23.23 11.59
N VAL A 168 -2.82 23.78 10.45
CA VAL A 168 -1.47 24.35 10.31
C VAL A 168 -1.26 25.53 11.24
N ILE A 169 -2.22 26.45 11.32
CA ILE A 169 -2.13 27.60 12.22
C ILE A 169 -2.10 27.16 13.68
N LYS A 170 -2.90 26.15 14.07
CA LYS A 170 -2.85 25.58 15.43
C LYS A 170 -1.46 25.01 15.74
N ALA A 171 -0.93 24.18 14.86
CA ALA A 171 0.41 23.61 15.03
C ALA A 171 1.50 24.69 15.10
N LEU A 172 1.37 25.78 14.34
CA LEU A 172 2.29 26.92 14.39
C LEU A 172 2.23 27.69 15.72
N ARG A 173 1.05 27.82 16.33
CA ARG A 173 0.90 28.47 17.64
C ARG A 173 1.47 27.65 18.79
N ASP A 174 1.44 26.33 18.65
CA ASP A 174 2.00 25.39 19.63
C ASP A 174 3.54 25.32 19.56
N ASP A 175 4.16 25.85 18.50
CA ASP A 175 5.60 25.91 18.30
C ASP A 175 6.15 27.27 18.78
N GLU A 176 6.75 27.29 19.97
CA GLU A 176 7.20 28.51 20.67
C GLU A 176 8.16 29.40 19.84
N PRO A 177 9.20 28.86 19.15
CA PRO A 177 10.02 29.63 18.21
C PRO A 177 9.23 30.29 17.07
N LEU A 178 8.32 29.54 16.44
CA LEU A 178 7.54 30.02 15.31
C LEU A 178 6.48 31.05 15.74
N ARG A 179 5.91 30.89 16.93
CA ARG A 179 4.97 31.85 17.51
C ARG A 179 5.60 33.24 17.60
N TYR A 180 6.86 33.31 18.06
CA TYR A 180 7.59 34.58 18.13
C TYR A 180 7.96 35.13 16.74
N GLU A 181 8.40 34.27 15.81
CA GLU A 181 8.80 34.69 14.46
C GLU A 181 7.62 35.23 13.63
N PHE A 182 6.44 34.62 13.78
CA PHE A 182 5.23 34.99 13.05
C PHE A 182 4.35 35.99 13.80
N ARG A 183 4.64 36.28 15.09
CA ARG A 183 3.84 37.16 15.96
C ARG A 183 2.37 36.74 16.04
N ILE A 184 2.14 35.44 16.25
CA ILE A 184 0.81 34.79 16.23
C ILE A 184 0.42 34.19 17.58
#